data_AF-A0A1Q7K2A8-F1
#
_entry.id   AF-A0A1Q7K2A8-F1
#
_cell.length_a   1.000
_cell.length_b   1.000
_cell.length_c   1.000
_cell.angle_alpha   90.00
_cell.angle_beta   90.00
_cell.angle_gamma   90.00
#
_symmetry.space_group_name_H-M   'P 1'
#
loop_
_entity.id
_entity.type
_entity.pdbx_description
1 polymer ?
#
loop_
_entity_poly.entity_id
_entity_poly.type
_entity_poly.pdbx_seq_one_letter_code
_entity_poly.pdbx_strand_id
1 'polypeptide(L)'
;MERRDFLRMISAAPLVTTATTATPATPPAAATVLYDDRAVSLVKLGKDPRGSREALWIRKADLPRVNDFEVKPQGACRADICVPIPKDMMRGDYFDVTAFARKVGQSVVADADARVWSLGEIPMLRGGFLESRVAPDFTVPDRGGRPVHLSHFRGKKVLVITWASW
;
A
#
# COMPACT_ATOMS: atom_id res chain seq x y z
N MET A 1 -9.53 -37.77 73.79
CA MET A 1 -8.36 -36.95 74.15
C MET A 1 -7.82 -36.38 72.84
N GLU A 2 -8.09 -35.09 72.62
CA GLU A 2 -7.52 -34.15 71.62
C GLU A 2 -7.57 -34.51 70.12
N ARG A 3 -8.62 -33.99 69.47
CA ARG A 3 -8.79 -33.85 68.03
C ARG A 3 -8.17 -32.50 67.64
N ARG A 4 -7.03 -32.51 66.94
CA ARG A 4 -6.37 -31.27 66.49
C ARG A 4 -6.91 -30.84 65.12
N ASP A 5 -7.76 -29.82 65.14
CA ASP A 5 -8.27 -29.10 63.97
C ASP A 5 -7.14 -28.28 63.31
N PHE A 6 -6.73 -28.67 62.11
CA PHE A 6 -5.87 -27.84 61.24
C PHE A 6 -6.76 -27.14 60.21
N LEU A 7 -7.17 -25.92 60.52
CA LEU A 7 -7.77 -24.98 59.56
C LEU A 7 -6.75 -24.66 58.46
N ARG A 8 -6.99 -25.19 57.25
CA ARG A 8 -6.34 -24.73 56.01
C ARG A 8 -6.96 -23.40 55.60
N MET A 9 -6.24 -22.30 55.80
CA MET A 9 -6.56 -21.00 55.22
C MET A 9 -6.28 -21.04 53.71
N ILE A 10 -7.34 -21.12 52.91
CA ILE A 10 -7.26 -20.94 51.45
C ILE A 10 -7.32 -19.43 51.20
N SER A 11 -6.18 -18.81 50.90
CA SER A 11 -6.13 -17.41 50.49
C SER A 11 -6.39 -17.34 48.98
N ALA A 12 -7.56 -16.82 48.59
CA ALA A 12 -7.87 -16.53 47.20
C ALA A 12 -7.26 -15.16 46.83
N ALA A 13 -6.18 -15.17 46.04
CA ALA A 13 -5.61 -13.95 45.49
C ALA A 13 -6.41 -13.54 44.23
N PRO A 14 -6.96 -12.32 44.14
CA PRO A 14 -7.67 -11.87 42.95
C PRO A 14 -6.66 -11.55 41.83
N LEU A 15 -6.85 -12.18 40.67
CA LEU A 15 -6.19 -11.79 39.42
C LEU A 15 -6.79 -10.46 38.96
N VAL A 16 -6.05 -9.37 39.14
CA VAL A 16 -6.39 -8.07 38.58
C VAL A 16 -5.96 -8.05 37.12
N THR A 17 -6.91 -8.17 36.20
CA THR A 17 -6.71 -7.93 34.77
C THR A 17 -6.54 -6.42 34.55
N THR A 18 -5.31 -5.98 34.32
CA THR A 18 -5.05 -4.62 33.85
C THR A 18 -5.45 -4.50 32.38
N ALA A 19 -6.55 -3.81 32.12
CA ALA A 19 -6.88 -3.38 30.77
C ALA A 19 -5.87 -2.31 30.33
N THR A 20 -4.91 -2.66 29.47
CA THR A 20 -4.10 -1.68 28.75
C THR A 20 -5.00 -0.93 27.79
N THR A 21 -5.37 0.29 28.15
CA THR A 21 -5.97 1.25 27.24
C THR A 21 -4.91 1.64 26.21
N ALA A 22 -5.11 1.26 24.95
CA ALA A 22 -4.30 1.74 23.85
C ALA A 22 -4.44 3.27 23.78
N THR A 23 -3.37 4.00 24.08
CA THR A 23 -3.35 5.45 23.91
C THR A 23 -3.52 5.76 22.42
N PRO A 24 -4.45 6.64 22.02
CA PRO A 24 -4.56 7.04 20.64
C PRO A 24 -3.23 7.69 20.22
N ALA A 25 -2.54 7.08 19.26
CA ALA A 25 -1.33 7.65 18.68
C ALA A 25 -1.68 9.00 18.06
N THR A 26 -0.91 10.03 18.38
CA THR A 26 -1.04 11.33 17.70
C THR A 26 -0.83 11.08 16.20
N PRO A 27 -1.76 11.50 15.33
CA PRO A 27 -1.59 11.35 13.89
C PRO A 27 -0.27 12.01 13.47
N PRO A 28 0.54 11.34 12.65
CA PRO A 28 1.81 11.92 12.20
C PRO A 28 1.56 13.28 11.54
N ALA A 29 2.40 14.27 11.84
CA ALA A 29 2.28 15.60 11.24
C ALA A 29 2.37 15.55 9.70
N ALA A 30 3.05 14.54 9.17
CA ALA A 30 3.16 14.23 7.75
C ALA A 30 2.13 13.19 7.31
N ALA A 31 1.71 13.23 6.05
CA ALA A 31 1.09 12.08 5.41
C ALA A 31 2.15 11.16 4.82
N THR A 32 1.90 9.85 4.82
CA THR A 32 2.77 8.85 4.19
C THR A 32 2.07 8.27 2.96
N VAL A 33 2.78 8.21 1.84
CA VAL A 33 2.32 7.51 0.63
C VAL A 33 3.17 6.27 0.43
N LEU A 34 2.52 5.12 0.29
CA LEU A 34 3.13 3.83 -0.03
C LEU A 34 2.88 3.55 -1.51
N TYR A 35 3.95 3.30 -2.27
CA TYR A 35 3.86 2.94 -3.68
C TYR A 35 5.15 2.29 -4.13
N ASP A 36 5.07 1.14 -4.83
CA ASP A 36 6.22 0.55 -5.53
C ASP A 36 7.44 0.37 -4.62
N ASP A 37 7.23 -0.31 -3.48
CA ASP A 37 8.19 -0.54 -2.40
C ASP A 37 8.80 0.73 -1.75
N ARG A 38 8.23 1.90 -2.03
CA ARG A 38 8.63 3.19 -1.44
C ARG A 38 7.61 3.68 -0.43
N ALA A 39 8.11 4.34 0.61
CA ALA A 39 7.33 5.13 1.56
C ALA A 39 7.78 6.58 1.52
N VAL A 40 6.87 7.50 1.16
CA VAL A 40 7.16 8.92 0.97
C VAL A 40 6.39 9.75 1.98
N SER A 41 7.10 10.49 2.83
CA SER A 41 6.49 11.44 3.76
C SER A 41 6.28 12.82 3.12
N LEU A 42 5.07 13.37 3.30
CA LEU A 42 4.59 14.63 2.76
C LEU A 42 4.10 15.54 3.88
N VAL A 43 4.74 16.71 4.03
CA VAL A 43 4.41 17.69 5.08
C VAL A 43 3.50 18.83 4.60
N LYS A 44 3.40 19.05 3.29
CA LYS A 44 2.55 20.09 2.70
C LYS A 44 1.49 19.43 1.82
N LEU A 45 0.24 19.50 2.27
CA LEU A 45 -0.91 18.94 1.57
C LEU A 45 -1.91 20.04 1.23
N GLY A 46 -2.59 19.88 0.10
CA GLY A 46 -3.74 20.69 -0.28
C GLY A 46 -4.98 20.26 0.48
N LYS A 47 -6.00 21.13 0.48
CA LYS A 47 -7.33 20.79 1.00
C LYS A 47 -8.23 20.36 -0.14
N ASP A 48 -8.93 19.25 0.06
CA ASP A 48 -9.96 18.82 -0.87
C ASP A 48 -11.15 19.79 -0.85
N PRO A 49 -11.59 20.32 -2.01
CA PRO A 49 -12.76 21.20 -2.10
C PRO A 49 -14.04 20.61 -1.51
N ARG A 50 -14.20 19.28 -1.55
CA ARG A 50 -15.40 18.59 -1.09
C ARG A 50 -15.29 18.17 0.38
N GLY A 51 -14.16 18.48 1.04
CA GLY A 51 -13.93 18.13 2.43
C GLY A 51 -13.65 16.65 2.67
N SER A 52 -13.36 15.86 1.62
CA SER A 52 -13.01 14.45 1.80
C SER A 52 -11.69 14.31 2.54
N ARG A 53 -11.69 13.49 3.59
CA ARG A 53 -10.47 13.14 4.35
C ARG A 53 -9.58 12.12 3.63
N GLU A 54 -10.14 11.39 2.67
CA GLU A 54 -9.43 10.38 1.88
C GLU A 54 -8.84 10.94 0.58
N ALA A 55 -9.26 12.14 0.17
CA ALA A 55 -8.71 12.80 -1.00
C ALA A 55 -7.33 13.40 -0.69
N LEU A 56 -6.30 12.86 -1.33
CA LEU A 56 -4.92 13.30 -1.13
C LEU A 56 -4.53 14.32 -2.20
N TRP A 57 -4.40 15.57 -1.78
CA TRP A 57 -3.91 16.66 -2.61
C TRP A 57 -2.44 16.93 -2.27
N ILE A 58 -1.54 16.67 -3.22
CA ILE A 58 -0.09 16.86 -3.05
C ILE A 58 0.39 17.98 -3.97
N ARG A 59 1.57 18.56 -3.71
CA ARG A 59 2.14 19.49 -4.69
C ARG A 59 2.56 18.74 -5.94
N LYS A 60 2.41 19.35 -7.11
CA LYS A 60 2.83 18.79 -8.40
C LYS A 60 4.31 18.38 -8.38
N ALA A 61 5.16 19.16 -7.72
CA ALA A 61 6.59 18.87 -7.54
C ALA A 61 6.88 17.59 -6.73
N ASP A 62 5.90 17.10 -5.95
CA ASP A 62 6.04 15.87 -5.18
C ASP A 62 5.62 14.62 -5.98
N LEU A 63 4.96 14.77 -7.15
CA LEU A 63 4.51 13.62 -7.97
C LEU A 63 5.67 12.70 -8.41
N PRO A 64 6.82 13.18 -8.91
CA PRO A 64 7.87 12.29 -9.40
C PRO A 64 8.40 11.35 -8.32
N ARG A 65 8.50 11.83 -7.07
CA ARG A 65 8.92 10.99 -5.95
C ARG A 65 7.82 10.08 -5.41
N VAL A 66 6.55 10.42 -5.63
CA VAL A 66 5.39 9.68 -5.12
C VAL A 66 4.96 8.55 -6.06
N ASN A 67 4.86 8.80 -7.36
CA ASN A 67 4.37 7.81 -8.33
C ASN A 67 5.03 7.89 -9.72
N ASP A 68 6.16 8.60 -9.82
CA ASP A 68 6.95 8.82 -11.04
C ASP A 68 6.23 9.60 -12.15
N PHE A 69 5.10 10.24 -11.85
CA PHE A 69 4.45 11.17 -12.79
C PHE A 69 4.99 12.59 -12.64
N GLU A 70 4.88 13.34 -13.72
CA GLU A 70 5.13 14.77 -13.77
C GLU A 70 3.97 15.47 -14.51
N VAL A 71 3.54 16.64 -14.04
CA VAL A 71 2.53 17.43 -14.76
C VAL A 71 3.21 18.22 -15.88
N LYS A 72 2.83 17.95 -17.11
CA LYS A 72 3.25 18.65 -18.34
C LYS A 72 2.02 19.25 -19.04
N PRO A 73 2.20 20.16 -20.03
CA PRO A 73 1.06 20.77 -20.73
C PRO A 73 0.07 19.77 -21.33
N GLN A 74 0.55 18.63 -21.83
CA GLN A 74 -0.28 17.57 -22.40
C GLN A 74 -0.98 16.67 -21.36
N GLY A 75 -0.57 16.72 -20.09
CA GLY A 75 -1.16 15.89 -19.02
C GLY A 75 -0.15 15.43 -17.97
N ALA A 76 -0.54 14.43 -17.18
CA ALA A 76 0.33 13.76 -16.22
C ALA A 76 1.12 12.69 -16.98
N CYS A 77 2.44 12.88 -17.07
CA CYS A 77 3.32 12.05 -17.86
C CYS A 77 4.26 11.21 -17.00
N ARG A 78 4.45 9.96 -17.38
CA ARG A 78 5.46 9.05 -16.85
C ARG A 78 6.07 8.28 -18.02
N ALA A 79 7.39 8.38 -18.18
CA ALA A 79 8.08 7.92 -19.38
C ALA A 79 7.41 8.45 -20.66
N ASP A 80 6.98 7.58 -21.55
CA ASP A 80 6.31 7.86 -22.83
C ASP A 80 4.78 7.99 -22.72
N ILE A 81 4.20 7.68 -21.56
CA ILE A 81 2.74 7.71 -21.35
C ILE A 81 2.34 9.04 -20.72
N CYS A 82 1.39 9.73 -21.36
CA CYS A 82 0.79 10.97 -20.85
C CYS A 82 -0.73 10.84 -20.76
N VAL A 83 -1.26 11.02 -19.56
CA VAL A 83 -2.70 10.93 -19.27
C VAL A 83 -3.28 12.35 -19.16
N PRO A 84 -4.27 12.72 -19.98
CA PRO A 84 -4.93 14.03 -19.89
C PRO A 84 -5.49 14.29 -18.49
N ILE A 85 -5.29 15.49 -17.94
CA ILE A 85 -5.71 15.84 -16.57
C ILE A 85 -7.01 16.68 -16.60
N PRO A 86 -8.11 16.20 -16.03
CA PRO A 86 -9.31 17.01 -15.77
C PRO A 86 -9.02 18.21 -14.85
N LYS A 87 -9.64 19.37 -15.12
CA LYS A 87 -9.38 20.61 -14.37
C LYS A 87 -9.67 20.49 -12.88
N ASP A 88 -10.64 19.68 -12.50
CA ASP A 88 -11.05 19.46 -11.11
C ASP A 88 -10.04 18.65 -10.28
N MET A 89 -9.03 18.05 -10.92
CA MET A 89 -7.91 17.36 -10.25
C MET A 89 -6.70 18.29 -10.01
N MET A 90 -6.78 19.57 -10.41
CA MET A 90 -5.71 20.55 -10.25
C MET A 90 -6.19 21.79 -9.50
N ARG A 91 -5.32 22.32 -8.64
CA ARG A 91 -5.58 23.58 -7.92
C ARG A 91 -4.28 24.30 -7.60
N GLY A 92 -3.99 25.38 -8.33
CA GLY A 92 -2.69 26.05 -8.20
C GLY A 92 -1.57 25.04 -8.39
N ASP A 93 -0.69 24.91 -7.39
CA ASP A 93 0.42 23.95 -7.39
C ASP A 93 0.05 22.56 -6.86
N TYR A 94 -1.21 22.30 -6.52
CA TYR A 94 -1.68 21.03 -5.99
C TYR A 94 -2.38 20.17 -7.04
N PHE A 95 -2.30 18.86 -6.83
CA PHE A 95 -2.82 17.81 -7.68
C PHE A 95 -3.48 16.72 -6.81
N ASP A 96 -4.70 16.31 -7.17
CA ASP A 96 -5.42 15.22 -6.49
C ASP A 96 -4.92 13.86 -6.98
N VAL A 97 -3.96 13.29 -6.26
CA VAL A 97 -3.35 12.00 -6.65
C VAL A 97 -4.33 10.84 -6.51
N THR A 98 -5.32 10.93 -5.62
CA THR A 98 -6.33 9.87 -5.44
C THR A 98 -7.37 9.87 -6.56
N ALA A 99 -7.78 11.06 -7.02
CA ALA A 99 -8.66 11.17 -8.17
C ALA A 99 -7.96 10.74 -9.46
N PHE A 100 -6.67 11.07 -9.59
CA PHE A 100 -5.86 10.58 -10.70
C PHE A 100 -5.70 9.06 -10.68
N ALA A 101 -5.39 8.47 -9.51
CA ALA A 101 -5.30 7.01 -9.35
C ALA A 101 -6.57 6.31 -9.84
N ARG A 102 -7.76 6.76 -9.39
CA ARG A 102 -9.05 6.24 -9.86
C ARG A 102 -9.22 6.38 -11.38
N LYS A 103 -8.81 7.51 -11.96
CA LYS A 103 -8.90 7.76 -13.41
C LYS A 103 -8.05 6.77 -14.21
N VAL A 104 -6.86 6.43 -13.73
CA VAL A 104 -5.94 5.49 -14.42
C VAL A 104 -6.18 4.03 -14.03
N GLY A 105 -7.23 3.75 -13.25
CA GLY A 105 -7.53 2.40 -12.75
C GLY A 105 -6.56 1.89 -11.68
N GLN A 106 -5.74 2.77 -11.11
CA GLN A 106 -4.84 2.43 -10.01
C GLN A 106 -5.64 2.28 -8.72
N SER A 107 -5.51 1.14 -8.06
CA SER A 107 -6.10 0.91 -6.74
C SER A 107 -5.52 1.89 -5.72
N VAL A 108 -6.38 2.45 -4.86
CA VAL A 108 -5.96 3.34 -3.79
C VAL A 108 -6.72 3.01 -2.52
N VAL A 109 -6.00 2.88 -1.41
CA VAL A 109 -6.55 2.70 -0.05
C VAL A 109 -6.05 3.85 0.80
N ALA A 110 -6.94 4.47 1.56
CA ALA A 110 -6.61 5.57 2.45
C ALA A 110 -6.99 5.20 3.89
N ASP A 111 -6.05 5.39 4.81
CA ASP A 111 -6.31 5.50 6.24
C ASP A 111 -6.12 6.98 6.62
N ALA A 112 -7.23 7.71 6.66
CA ALA A 112 -7.20 9.14 6.92
C ALA A 112 -6.93 9.50 8.39
N ASP A 113 -7.09 8.55 9.32
CA ASP A 113 -6.77 8.73 10.74
C ASP A 113 -5.26 8.53 10.97
N ALA A 114 -4.66 7.51 10.34
CA ALA A 114 -3.22 7.30 10.33
C ALA A 114 -2.47 8.22 9.34
N ARG A 115 -3.19 8.93 8.46
CA ARG A 115 -2.65 9.75 7.37
C ARG A 115 -1.75 8.96 6.42
N VAL A 116 -2.20 7.77 6.04
CA VAL A 116 -1.50 6.87 5.12
C VAL A 116 -2.33 6.63 3.87
N TRP A 117 -1.71 6.72 2.70
CA TRP A 117 -2.30 6.35 1.43
C TRP A 117 -1.45 5.27 0.78
N SER A 118 -2.05 4.15 0.43
CA SER A 118 -1.40 3.09 -0.33
C SER A 118 -1.91 3.12 -1.77
N LEU A 119 -0.99 3.33 -2.71
CA LEU A 119 -1.24 3.28 -4.13
C LEU A 119 -0.80 1.91 -4.65
N GLY A 120 -1.70 1.20 -5.31
CA GLY A 120 -1.39 -0.06 -5.98
C GLY A 120 -0.67 0.16 -7.30
N GLU A 121 -0.52 -0.92 -8.06
CA GLU A 121 0.06 -0.84 -9.40
C GLU A 121 -0.88 -0.13 -10.38
N ILE A 122 -0.30 0.45 -11.44
CA ILE A 122 -1.04 1.18 -12.46
C ILE A 122 -1.27 0.24 -13.66
N PRO A 123 -2.50 -0.21 -13.93
CA PRO A 123 -2.76 -1.23 -14.95
C PRO A 123 -2.26 -0.84 -16.34
N MET A 124 -2.41 0.43 -16.73
CA MET A 124 -1.97 0.92 -18.05
C MET A 124 -0.45 0.86 -18.24
N LEU A 125 0.34 0.89 -17.17
CA LEU A 125 1.80 0.75 -17.25
C LEU A 125 2.23 -0.73 -17.36
N ARG A 126 1.34 -1.66 -17.00
CA ARG A 126 1.55 -3.12 -17.08
C ARG A 126 1.06 -3.73 -18.40
N GLY A 127 0.37 -2.96 -19.23
CA GLY A 127 -0.33 -3.43 -20.43
C GLY A 127 0.55 -4.28 -21.36
N GLY A 128 1.76 -3.85 -21.66
CA GLY A 128 2.66 -4.56 -22.58
C GLY A 128 2.95 -6.00 -22.19
N PHE A 129 3.01 -6.31 -20.89
CA PHE A 129 3.22 -7.67 -20.41
C PHE A 129 2.01 -8.57 -20.69
N LEU A 130 0.80 -8.11 -20.35
CA LEU A 130 -0.43 -8.86 -20.57
C LEU A 130 -0.80 -8.96 -22.06
N GLU A 131 -0.56 -7.90 -22.83
CA GLU A 131 -0.80 -7.85 -24.27
C GLU A 131 0.12 -8.80 -25.04
N SER A 132 1.39 -8.93 -24.64
CA SER A 132 2.32 -9.87 -25.27
C SER A 132 1.85 -11.32 -25.17
N ARG A 133 1.09 -11.65 -24.11
CA ARG A 133 0.72 -13.02 -23.72
C ARG A 133 1.93 -13.96 -23.56
N VAL A 134 3.13 -13.39 -23.41
CA VAL A 134 4.37 -14.14 -23.18
C VAL A 134 4.70 -14.07 -21.70
N ALA A 135 4.71 -15.23 -21.04
CA ALA A 135 5.19 -15.32 -19.67
C ALA A 135 6.70 -14.98 -19.62
N PRO A 136 7.17 -14.22 -18.63
CA PRO A 136 8.55 -13.81 -18.51
C PRO A 136 9.37 -15.02 -18.08
N ASP A 137 10.60 -15.12 -18.56
CA ASP A 137 11.48 -16.23 -18.20
C ASP A 137 12.12 -16.01 -16.82
N PHE A 138 11.31 -16.11 -15.77
CA PHE A 138 11.78 -15.98 -14.40
C PHE A 138 12.56 -17.22 -13.95
N THR A 139 13.45 -17.03 -12.98
CA THR A 139 14.25 -18.10 -12.37
C THR A 139 13.90 -18.23 -10.89
N VAL A 140 13.64 -19.45 -10.45
CA VAL A 140 13.41 -19.77 -9.03
C VAL A 140 14.26 -20.97 -8.63
N PRO A 141 14.72 -21.08 -7.37
CA PRO A 141 15.39 -22.27 -6.89
C PRO A 141 14.41 -23.44 -6.75
N ASP A 142 14.86 -24.65 -7.09
CA ASP A 142 14.18 -25.88 -6.69
C ASP A 142 14.40 -26.18 -5.20
N ARG A 143 13.84 -27.30 -4.71
CA ARG A 143 13.99 -27.73 -3.31
C ARG A 143 15.45 -27.98 -2.89
N GLY A 144 16.35 -28.22 -3.84
CA GLY A 144 17.79 -28.38 -3.61
C GLY A 144 18.59 -27.09 -3.85
N GLY A 145 17.93 -25.95 -4.07
CA GLY A 145 18.58 -24.67 -4.34
C GLY A 145 19.08 -24.49 -5.77
N ARG A 146 18.82 -25.43 -6.68
CA ARG A 146 19.29 -25.32 -8.07
C ARG A 146 18.38 -24.38 -8.85
N PRO A 147 18.93 -23.50 -9.71
CA PRO A 147 18.12 -22.58 -10.50
C PRO A 147 17.26 -23.33 -11.53
N VAL A 148 15.98 -22.98 -11.59
CA VAL A 148 15.01 -23.46 -12.57
C VAL A 148 14.41 -22.26 -13.29
N HIS A 149 14.60 -22.21 -14.61
CA HIS A 149 13.99 -21.20 -15.47
C HIS A 149 12.63 -21.68 -15.97
N LEU A 150 11.67 -20.77 -16.16
CA LEU A 150 10.38 -21.11 -16.76
C LEU A 150 10.55 -21.70 -18.17
N SER A 151 11.54 -21.20 -18.94
CA SER A 151 11.85 -21.66 -20.28
C SER A 151 12.28 -23.13 -20.38
N HIS A 152 12.74 -23.74 -19.28
CA HIS A 152 13.01 -25.18 -19.21
C HIS A 152 11.77 -26.04 -19.52
N PHE A 153 10.57 -25.46 -19.40
CA PHE A 153 9.30 -26.14 -19.65
C PHE A 153 8.64 -25.80 -21.00
N ARG A 154 9.35 -25.12 -21.92
CA ARG A 154 8.82 -24.83 -23.26
C ARG A 154 8.34 -26.12 -23.95
N GLY A 155 7.22 -26.01 -24.68
CA GLY A 155 6.57 -27.14 -25.34
C GLY A 155 5.63 -27.95 -24.43
N LYS A 156 5.50 -27.60 -23.14
CA LYS A 156 4.56 -28.23 -22.20
C LYS A 156 3.47 -27.25 -21.78
N LYS A 157 2.30 -27.78 -21.39
CA LYS A 157 1.29 -27.00 -20.63
C LYS A 157 1.80 -26.88 -19.19
N VAL A 158 1.98 -25.65 -18.71
CA VAL A 158 2.53 -25.37 -17.38
C VAL A 158 1.51 -24.57 -16.57
N LEU A 159 1.22 -25.04 -15.35
CA LEU A 159 0.47 -24.29 -14.35
C LEU A 159 1.46 -23.80 -13.28
N VAL A 160 1.56 -22.48 -13.09
CA VAL A 160 2.36 -21.88 -12.04
C VAL A 160 1.45 -21.55 -10.88
N ILE A 161 1.77 -22.08 -9.69
CA ILE A 161 0.99 -21.86 -8.47
C ILE A 161 1.89 -21.16 -7.45
N THR A 162 1.48 -19.97 -7.03
CA THR A 162 2.05 -19.29 -5.85
C THR A 162 1.20 -19.65 -4.64
N TRP A 163 1.79 -20.27 -3.63
CA TRP A 163 1.07 -20.67 -2.42
C TRP A 163 1.84 -20.27 -1.16
N ALA A 164 1.09 -20.21 -0.08
CA ALA A 164 1.49 -19.89 1.28
C ALA A 164 0.85 -20.89 2.24
N SER A 165 1.60 -21.47 3.19
CA SER A 165 1.05 -22.47 4.14
C SER A 165 0.49 -21.87 5.44
N TRP A 166 0.51 -20.55 5.57
CA TRP A 166 0.11 -19.84 6.79
C TRP A 166 -1.39 -19.55 6.81
#